data_AF-A0A351JQP0-F1
#
_entry.id   AF-A0A351JQP0-F1
#
_cell.length_a   1.000
_cell.length_b   1.000
_cell.length_c   1.000
_cell.angle_alpha   90.00
_cell.angle_beta   90.00
_cell.angle_gamma   90.00
#
_symmetry.space_group_name_H-M   'P 1'
#
loop_
_entity.id
_entity.type
_entity.pdbx_description
1 polymer ?
#
loop_
_entity_poly.entity_id
_entity_poly.type
_entity_poly.pdbx_seq_one_letter_code
_entity_poly.pdbx_strand_id
1 'polypeptide(L)'
;MTLFLSGPLPMNPRNLLRRFGYGELINRERKTSYARHLSGARFPRFHAYTRPKDGGLEIHLHLDQKAPLYKSVAAHAGEYDGERVAMECRRIEIMYGTMRSGL
;
A
#
# COMPACT_ATOMS: atom_id res chain seq x y z
N MET A 1 -7.30 -2.45 4.11
CA MET A 1 -8.01 -1.16 4.13
C MET A 1 -7.91 -0.51 2.77
N THR A 2 -8.92 0.25 2.33
CA THR A 2 -8.87 0.98 1.06
C THR A 2 -8.65 2.46 1.31
N LEU A 3 -7.74 3.07 0.56
CA LEU A 3 -7.44 4.50 0.54
C LEU A 3 -7.70 5.04 -0.87
N PHE A 4 -8.25 6.25 -0.97
CA PHE A 4 -8.44 6.94 -2.25
C PHE A 4 -7.65 8.25 -2.27
N LEU A 5 -6.75 8.38 -3.25
CA LEU A 5 -6.01 9.60 -3.52
C LEU A 5 -6.70 10.35 -4.67
N SER A 6 -7.32 11.47 -4.37
CA SER A 6 -8.08 12.27 -5.34
C SER A 6 -7.20 12.77 -6.48
N GLY A 7 -7.72 12.79 -7.71
CA GLY A 7 -7.02 13.35 -8.86
C GLY A 7 -6.91 14.89 -8.87
N PRO A 8 -6.28 15.47 -9.89
CA PRO A 8 -5.29 14.81 -10.74
C PRO A 8 -4.06 14.43 -9.91
N LEU A 9 -3.43 13.30 -10.23
CA LEU A 9 -2.21 12.88 -9.53
C LEU A 9 -1.02 13.79 -9.94
N PRO A 10 -0.15 14.18 -9.00
CA PRO A 10 1.00 15.04 -9.31
C PRO A 10 2.08 14.33 -10.16
N MET A 11 2.02 13.00 -10.26
CA MET A 11 2.87 12.18 -11.10
C MET A 11 2.20 10.83 -11.36
N ASN A 12 2.81 10.00 -12.22
CA ASN A 12 2.28 8.67 -12.47
C ASN A 12 2.22 7.81 -11.18
N PRO A 13 1.26 6.88 -11.07
CA PRO A 13 1.06 6.06 -9.88
C PRO A 13 2.30 5.30 -9.40
N ARG A 14 3.10 4.77 -10.34
CA ARG A 14 4.32 4.02 -10.02
C ARG A 14 5.33 4.87 -9.28
N ASN A 15 5.60 6.08 -9.77
CA ASN A 15 6.52 7.03 -9.13
C ASN A 15 5.97 7.53 -7.79
N LEU A 16 4.66 7.72 -7.69
CA LEU A 16 4.01 8.11 -6.45
C LEU A 16 4.21 7.04 -5.36
N LEU A 17 3.98 5.76 -5.69
CA LEU A 17 4.22 4.65 -4.77
C LEU A 17 5.68 4.49 -4.38
N ARG A 18 6.62 4.72 -5.31
CA ARG A 18 8.05 4.75 -4.98
C ARG A 18 8.38 5.83 -3.94
N ARG A 19 7.77 7.02 -4.06
CA ARG A 19 7.93 8.09 -3.05
C ARG A 19 7.34 7.72 -1.70
N PHE A 20 6.26 6.93 -1.67
CA PHE A 20 5.74 6.36 -0.42
C PHE A 20 6.60 5.21 0.13
N GLY A 21 7.68 4.82 -0.54
CA GLY A 21 8.58 3.75 -0.10
C GLY A 21 8.16 2.35 -0.55
N TYR A 22 7.28 2.24 -1.53
CA TYR A 22 6.84 0.95 -2.07
C TYR A 22 7.64 0.57 -3.32
N GLY A 23 8.18 -0.64 -3.31
CA GLY A 23 8.79 -1.30 -4.46
C GLY A 23 7.74 -2.01 -5.32
N GLU A 24 7.95 -2.03 -6.63
CA GLU A 24 7.08 -2.73 -7.59
C GLU A 24 7.30 -4.25 -7.53
N LEU A 25 6.21 -5.00 -7.50
CA LEU A 25 6.17 -6.45 -7.52
C LEU A 25 5.32 -6.91 -8.71
N ILE A 26 5.92 -7.67 -9.62
CA ILE A 26 5.23 -8.26 -10.76
C ILE A 26 5.08 -9.76 -10.48
N ASN A 27 3.85 -10.25 -10.47
CA ASN A 27 3.59 -11.67 -10.29
C ASN A 27 3.74 -12.44 -11.62
N ARG A 28 3.63 -13.78 -11.58
CA ARG A 28 3.73 -14.64 -12.79
C ARG A 28 2.67 -14.33 -13.85
N GLU A 29 1.53 -13.77 -13.44
CA GLU A 29 0.43 -13.36 -14.32
C GLU A 29 0.59 -11.93 -14.86
N ARG A 30 1.77 -11.30 -14.67
CA ARG A 30 2.06 -9.90 -15.02
C ARG A 30 1.16 -8.88 -14.33
N LYS A 31 0.52 -9.24 -13.22
CA LYS A 31 -0.20 -8.28 -12.36
C LYS A 31 0.81 -7.55 -11.49
N THR A 32 0.75 -6.23 -11.57
CA THR A 32 1.58 -5.35 -10.74
C THR A 32 0.91 -5.13 -9.39
N SER A 33 1.70 -5.28 -8.36
CA SER A 33 1.38 -4.89 -6.98
C SER A 33 2.61 -4.23 -6.38
N TYR A 34 2.52 -3.73 -5.16
CA TYR A 34 3.60 -2.96 -4.57
C TYR A 34 3.81 -3.35 -3.11
N ALA A 35 5.06 -3.35 -2.65
CA ALA A 35 5.35 -3.68 -1.26
C ALA A 35 6.34 -2.73 -0.59
N ARG A 36 6.11 -2.48 0.69
CA ARG A 36 7.04 -1.81 1.60
C ARG A 36 7.37 -2.75 2.75
N HIS A 37 8.61 -3.22 2.82
CA HIS A 37 9.06 -4.11 3.89
C HIS A 37 9.31 -3.29 5.16
N LEU A 38 8.90 -3.84 6.31
CA LEU A 38 9.11 -3.21 7.63
C LEU A 38 10.43 -3.63 8.28
N SER A 39 11.13 -4.60 7.68
CA SER A 39 12.44 -5.08 8.12
C SER A 39 13.29 -5.45 6.90
N GLY A 40 14.53 -5.88 7.12
CA GLY A 40 15.38 -6.46 6.07
C GLY A 40 14.89 -7.82 5.56
N ALA A 41 13.89 -8.44 6.20
CA ALA A 41 13.30 -9.69 5.78
C ALA A 41 12.12 -9.47 4.80
N ARG A 42 11.64 -10.56 4.20
CA ARG A 42 10.49 -10.54 3.26
C ARG A 42 9.17 -10.13 3.92
N PHE A 43 9.04 -10.37 5.23
CA PHE A 43 7.88 -10.04 6.04
C PHE A 43 8.33 -9.52 7.43
N PRO A 44 7.52 -8.75 8.15
CA PRO A 44 6.24 -8.21 7.71
C PRO A 44 6.40 -7.10 6.66
N ARG A 45 5.41 -6.99 5.76
CA ARG A 45 5.41 -5.96 4.72
C ARG A 45 4.00 -5.42 4.49
N PHE A 46 3.92 -4.16 4.13
CA PHE A 46 2.70 -3.63 3.55
C PHE A 46 2.60 -4.03 2.09
N HIS A 47 1.49 -4.63 1.68
CA HIS A 47 1.19 -5.01 0.30
C HIS A 47 0.06 -4.12 -0.21
N ALA A 48 0.32 -3.41 -1.31
CA ALA A 48 -0.58 -2.47 -1.94
C ALA A 48 -0.97 -2.95 -3.35
N TYR A 49 -2.28 -3.03 -3.58
CA TYR A 49 -2.86 -3.15 -4.92
C TYR A 49 -3.44 -1.81 -5.33
N THR A 50 -3.14 -1.38 -6.55
CA THR A 50 -3.59 -0.07 -7.04
C THR A 50 -4.50 -0.19 -8.24
N ARG A 51 -5.53 0.64 -8.29
CA ARG A 51 -6.34 0.84 -9.50
C ARG A 51 -6.55 2.33 -9.76
N PRO A 52 -6.42 2.80 -11.01
CA PRO A 52 -6.87 4.14 -11.39
C PRO A 52 -8.36 4.30 -11.10
N LYS A 53 -8.76 5.45 -10.58
CA LYS A 53 -10.17 5.76 -10.32
C LYS A 53 -10.38 7.28 -10.31
N ASP A 54 -11.34 7.75 -11.10
CA ASP A 54 -11.78 9.16 -11.15
C ASP A 54 -10.62 10.17 -11.28
N GLY A 55 -9.64 9.87 -12.14
CA GLY A 55 -8.43 10.69 -12.33
C GLY A 55 -7.42 10.64 -11.16
N GLY A 56 -7.74 9.90 -10.10
CA GLY A 56 -6.92 9.62 -8.93
C GLY A 56 -6.44 8.17 -8.88
N LEU A 57 -6.17 7.70 -7.66
CA LEU A 57 -5.63 6.37 -7.40
C LEU A 57 -6.32 5.74 -6.17
N GLU A 58 -6.92 4.57 -6.36
CA GLU A 58 -7.37 3.75 -5.24
C GLU A 58 -6.29 2.73 -4.88
N ILE A 59 -6.01 2.62 -3.58
CA ILE A 59 -4.97 1.77 -3.00
C ILE A 59 -5.62 0.84 -1.99
N HIS A 60 -5.56 -0.46 -2.23
CA HIS A 60 -5.95 -1.49 -1.27
C HIS A 60 -4.71 -1.97 -0.53
N LEU A 61 -4.64 -1.65 0.75
CA LEU A 61 -3.49 -1.89 1.61
C LEU A 61 -3.74 -3.04 2.58
N HIS A 62 -2.76 -3.95 2.65
CA HIS A 62 -2.75 -5.13 3.52
C HIS A 62 -1.42 -5.17 4.29
N LEU A 63 -1.43 -5.72 5.50
CA LEU A 63 -0.21 -6.06 6.24
C LEU A 63 0.00 -7.57 6.14
N ASP A 64 1.01 -7.99 5.38
CA ASP A 64 1.40 -9.38 5.31
C ASP A 64 2.37 -9.66 6.47
N GLN A 65 1.96 -10.44 7.47
CA GLN A 65 2.84 -10.83 8.58
C GLN A 65 3.77 -12.00 8.24
N LYS A 66 3.34 -12.89 7.34
CA LYS A 66 4.05 -14.10 6.92
C LYS A 66 3.74 -14.41 5.47
N ALA A 67 4.53 -15.32 4.87
CA ALA A 67 4.18 -15.85 3.56
C ALA A 67 2.78 -16.46 3.61
N PRO A 68 1.93 -16.23 2.58
CA PRO A 68 0.59 -16.80 2.56
C PRO A 68 0.70 -18.32 2.59
N LEU A 69 0.34 -18.91 3.72
CA LEU A 69 0.01 -20.33 3.83
C LEU A 69 -1.47 -20.40 3.47
N TYR A 70 -1.84 -21.09 2.39
CA TYR A 70 -3.23 -21.38 2.03
C TYR A 70 -3.87 -22.38 3.02
N LYS A 71 -3.88 -22.03 4.31
CA LYS A 71 -4.60 -22.74 5.37
C LYS A 71 -5.26 -21.71 6.28
N SER A 72 -6.58 -21.66 6.11
CA SER A 72 -7.57 -20.96 6.90
C SER A 72 -7.35 -21.14 8.41
N VAL A 73 -6.93 -20.07 9.10
CA VAL A 73 -7.32 -19.81 10.50
C VAL A 73 -7.29 -18.29 10.69
N ALA A 74 -8.47 -17.72 10.92
CA ALA A 74 -8.62 -16.38 11.49
C ALA A 74 -8.36 -16.49 13.00
N ALA A 75 -7.32 -15.84 13.49
CA ALA A 75 -7.09 -15.72 14.92
C ALA A 75 -6.43 -14.36 15.22
N HIS A 76 -7.23 -13.42 15.70
CA HIS A 76 -6.90 -12.22 16.50
C HIS A 76 -5.81 -11.22 16.03
N ALA A 77 -5.08 -11.46 14.94
CA ALA A 77 -4.10 -10.50 14.38
C ALA A 77 -4.75 -9.29 13.67
N GLY A 78 -6.05 -9.35 13.37
CA GLY A 78 -6.75 -8.37 12.55
C GLY A 78 -6.86 -6.96 13.13
N GLU A 79 -6.87 -6.80 14.46
CA GLU A 79 -7.02 -5.47 15.09
C GLU A 79 -5.71 -4.67 15.05
N TYR A 80 -4.59 -5.26 15.46
CA TYR A 80 -3.27 -4.64 15.34
C TYR A 80 -2.85 -4.44 13.88
N ASP A 81 -3.22 -5.39 13.01
CA ASP A 81 -3.03 -5.22 11.56
C ASP A 81 -3.88 -4.07 11.04
N GLY A 82 -5.11 -3.93 11.52
CA GLY A 82 -6.00 -2.80 11.23
C GLY A 82 -5.39 -1.46 11.64
N GLU A 83 -4.88 -1.36 12.87
CA GLU A 83 -4.24 -0.14 13.37
C GLU A 83 -2.98 0.22 12.57
N ARG A 84 -2.11 -0.76 12.31
CA ARG A 84 -0.88 -0.55 11.52
C ARG A 84 -1.18 -0.15 10.08
N VAL A 85 -2.18 -0.78 9.45
CA VAL A 85 -2.64 -0.42 8.11
C VAL A 85 -3.29 0.98 8.12
N ALA A 86 -4.03 1.35 9.17
CA ALA A 86 -4.62 2.68 9.31
C ALA A 86 -3.56 3.77 9.47
N MET A 87 -2.56 3.55 10.32
CA MET A 87 -1.41 4.46 10.45
C MET A 87 -0.65 4.62 9.14
N GLU A 88 -0.47 3.54 8.38
CA GLU A 88 0.20 3.60 7.08
C GLU A 88 -0.63 4.36 6.03
N CYS A 89 -1.95 4.17 5.99
CA CYS A 89 -2.82 4.98 5.15
C CYS A 89 -2.73 6.46 5.52
N ARG A 90 -2.77 6.81 6.80
CA ARG A 90 -2.60 8.20 7.27
C ARG A 90 -1.24 8.78 6.86
N ARG A 91 -0.17 7.99 6.94
CA ARG A 91 1.17 8.41 6.47
C ARG A 91 1.15 8.70 4.97
N ILE A 92 0.51 7.85 4.17
CA ILE A 92 0.38 8.05 2.73
C ILE A 92 -0.42 9.32 2.42
N GLU A 93 -1.53 9.56 3.12
CA GLU A 93 -2.34 10.78 2.97
C GLU A 93 -1.55 12.05 3.29
N ILE A 94 -0.80 12.06 4.39
CA ILE A 94 0.04 13.20 4.77
C ILE A 94 1.10 13.47 3.69
N MET A 95 1.83 12.44 3.28
CA MET A 95 2.85 12.57 2.22
C MET A 95 2.23 13.06 0.90
N TYR A 96 1.06 12.55 0.56
CA TYR A 96 0.33 12.97 -0.64
C TYR A 96 -0.10 14.44 -0.56
N GLY A 97 -0.63 14.87 0.60
CA GLY A 97 -0.96 16.26 0.88
C GLY A 97 0.23 17.19 0.70
N THR A 98 1.39 16.87 1.31
CA THR A 98 2.64 17.63 1.16
C THR A 98 3.05 17.76 -0.31
N MET A 99 2.98 16.68 -1.09
CA MET A 99 3.32 16.71 -2.52
C MET A 99 2.37 17.58 -3.34
N ARG A 100 1.10 17.72 -2.92
CA ARG A 100 0.12 18.59 -3.59
C ARG A 100 0.25 20.06 -3.18
N SER A 101 0.66 20.34 -1.96
CA SER A 101 0.82 21.71 -1.46
C SER A 101 2.09 22.41 -1.96
N GLY A 102 3.05 21.67 -2.53
CA GLY A 102 4.30 22.26 -3.07
C GLY A 102 5.18 22.93 -2.00
N LEU A 103 4.93 22.64 -0.73
CA LEU A 103 5.66 23.09 0.46
C LEU A 103 6.50 21.94 1.01
#